data_AF-W7W8R7-F1
#
_entry.id   AF-W7W8R7-F1
#
_cell.length_a   1.000
_cell.length_b   1.000
_cell.length_c   1.000
_cell.angle_alpha   90.00
_cell.angle_beta   90.00
_cell.angle_gamma   90.00
#
_symmetry.space_group_name_H-M   'P 1'
#
loop_
_entity.id
_entity.type
_entity.pdbx_description
1 polymer ?
#
loop_
_entity_poly.entity_id
_entity_poly.type
_entity_poly.pdbx_seq_one_letter_code
_entity_poly.pdbx_strand_id
1 'polypeptide(L)'
;MQLKGSKTEQNLKDAFAGESQANRRYLYFANKADIEGQNDVAALFRSTAEGETGHAHGHLEFLEAVGDPATGLPIGSSRQNLMAAVAGETHEYTDMYPGMAKQARDEGFDEVADWFETLAKAERSHANRYQKALDAWSIEQTAVARSVAAAASVERSAVPRSAPVCMPCARESPFLPAQEALGPQENPG
;
A
#
# COMPACT_ATOMS: atom_id res chain seq x y z
N MET A 1 -18.45 7.59 -8.15
CA MET A 1 -18.53 8.55 -7.02
C MET A 1 -17.11 8.92 -6.62
N GLN A 2 -16.86 10.16 -6.21
CA GLN A 2 -15.52 10.62 -5.79
C GLN A 2 -15.42 10.56 -4.26
N LEU A 3 -14.59 9.65 -3.74
CA LEU A 3 -14.38 9.51 -2.31
C LEU A 3 -13.51 10.65 -1.74
N LYS A 4 -12.49 11.06 -2.50
CA LYS A 4 -11.53 12.10 -2.09
C LYS A 4 -12.21 13.46 -1.82
N GLY A 5 -11.93 14.04 -0.65
CA GLY A 5 -12.50 15.30 -0.17
C GLY A 5 -13.92 15.20 0.37
N SER A 6 -14.51 14.00 0.43
CA SER A 6 -15.87 13.82 0.94
C SER A 6 -15.91 13.67 2.46
N LYS A 7 -17.08 13.90 3.06
CA LYS A 7 -17.32 13.54 4.47
C LYS A 7 -17.19 12.03 4.71
N THR A 8 -17.48 11.21 3.70
CA THR A 8 -17.35 9.75 3.78
C THR A 8 -15.89 9.33 3.89
N GLU A 9 -14.96 10.01 3.20
CA GLU A 9 -13.52 9.77 3.40
C GLU A 9 -13.14 10.03 4.86
N GLN A 10 -13.56 11.16 5.44
CA GLN A 10 -13.25 11.45 6.84
C GLN A 10 -13.84 10.41 7.79
N ASN A 11 -15.10 10.01 7.58
CA ASN A 11 -15.74 8.96 8.37
C ASN A 11 -14.96 7.64 8.31
N LEU A 12 -14.41 7.26 7.15
CA LEU A 12 -13.58 6.06 7.00
C LEU A 12 -12.25 6.18 7.76
N LYS A 13 -11.61 7.35 7.74
CA LYS A 13 -10.38 7.60 8.51
C LYS A 13 -10.64 7.54 10.02
N ASP A 14 -11.73 8.15 10.47
CA ASP A 14 -12.12 8.16 11.86
C ASP A 14 -12.48 6.74 12.34
N ALA A 15 -13.22 5.97 11.53
CA ALA A 15 -13.53 4.57 11.82
C ALA A 15 -12.26 3.70 11.87
N PHE A 16 -11.38 3.83 10.87
CA PHE A 16 -10.08 3.14 10.86
C PHE A 16 -9.27 3.43 12.14
N ALA A 17 -9.19 4.69 12.56
CA ALA A 17 -8.52 5.06 13.79
C ALA A 17 -9.20 4.48 15.04
N GLY A 18 -10.54 4.46 15.07
CA GLY A 18 -11.34 3.87 16.14
C GLY A 18 -11.13 2.38 16.30
N GLU A 19 -11.23 1.62 15.20
CA GLU A 19 -11.05 0.16 15.21
C GLU A 19 -9.59 -0.23 15.53
N SER A 20 -8.62 0.56 15.05
CA SER A 20 -7.20 0.37 15.41
C SER A 20 -6.96 0.56 16.92
N GLN A 21 -7.59 1.57 17.53
CA GLN A 21 -7.54 1.78 18.98
C GLN A 21 -8.27 0.68 19.74
N ALA A 22 -9.43 0.23 19.26
CA ALA A 22 -10.20 -0.85 19.87
C ALA A 22 -9.38 -2.16 19.91
N ASN A 23 -8.80 -2.56 18.78
CA ASN A 23 -7.90 -3.71 18.68
C ASN A 23 -6.79 -3.67 19.75
N ARG A 24 -6.02 -2.58 19.81
CA ARG A 24 -4.88 -2.48 20.73
C ARG A 24 -5.31 -2.46 22.20
N ARG A 25 -6.44 -1.81 22.51
CA ARG A 25 -7.00 -1.84 23.88
C ARG A 25 -7.48 -3.23 24.26
N TYR A 26 -8.19 -3.94 23.40
CA TYR A 26 -8.72 -5.27 23.71
C TYR A 26 -7.61 -6.31 23.90
N LEU A 27 -6.52 -6.25 23.11
CA LEU A 27 -5.34 -7.09 23.37
C LEU A 27 -4.69 -6.78 24.73
N TYR A 28 -4.62 -5.50 25.10
CA TYR A 28 -4.13 -5.12 26.44
C TYR A 28 -5.06 -5.60 27.56
N PHE A 29 -6.38 -5.52 27.38
CA PHE A 29 -7.37 -6.03 28.33
C PHE A 29 -7.31 -7.55 28.46
N ALA A 30 -7.10 -8.27 27.36
CA ALA A 30 -6.89 -9.71 27.40
C ALA A 30 -5.70 -10.09 28.29
N ASN A 31 -4.58 -9.36 28.18
CA ASN A 31 -3.42 -9.59 29.04
C ASN A 31 -3.71 -9.31 30.52
N LYS A 32 -4.58 -8.34 30.83
CA LYS A 32 -5.04 -8.12 32.21
C LYS A 32 -5.93 -9.25 32.70
N ALA A 33 -6.87 -9.71 31.88
CA ALA A 33 -7.75 -10.83 32.21
C ALA A 33 -6.95 -12.13 32.44
N ASP A 34 -5.87 -12.39 31.68
CA ASP A 34 -4.96 -13.51 31.94
C ASP A 34 -4.33 -13.43 33.34
N ILE A 35 -3.82 -12.25 33.74
CA ILE A 35 -3.20 -12.03 35.06
C ILE A 35 -4.22 -12.26 36.18
N GLU A 36 -5.48 -11.92 35.94
CA GLU A 36 -6.60 -12.13 36.87
C GLU A 36 -7.12 -13.59 36.88
N GLY A 37 -6.61 -14.45 36.00
CA GLY A 37 -7.08 -15.84 35.84
C GLY A 37 -8.43 -15.98 35.14
N GLN A 38 -8.91 -14.93 34.46
CA GLN A 38 -10.19 -14.89 33.75
C GLN A 38 -10.03 -15.37 32.31
N ASN A 39 -9.74 -16.66 32.13
CA ASN A 39 -9.37 -17.24 30.82
C ASN A 39 -10.43 -17.01 29.73
N ASP A 40 -11.71 -17.19 30.05
CA ASP A 40 -12.80 -17.02 29.07
C ASP A 40 -12.96 -15.55 28.65
N VAL A 41 -12.78 -14.62 29.58
CA VAL A 41 -12.82 -13.17 29.30
C VAL A 41 -11.62 -12.76 28.45
N ALA A 42 -10.44 -13.30 28.74
CA ALA A 42 -9.25 -13.05 27.95
C ALA A 42 -9.39 -13.58 26.50
N ALA A 43 -9.97 -14.78 26.34
CA ALA A 43 -10.28 -15.35 25.03
C ALA A 43 -11.30 -14.50 24.26
N LEU A 44 -12.34 -14.01 24.93
CA LEU A 44 -13.31 -13.09 24.34
C LEU A 44 -12.64 -11.82 23.83
N PHE A 45 -11.84 -11.14 24.65
CA PHE A 45 -11.15 -9.92 24.23
C PHE A 45 -10.21 -10.14 23.03
N ARG A 46 -9.50 -11.26 22.97
CA ARG A 46 -8.63 -11.61 21.84
C ARG A 46 -9.43 -11.83 20.56
N SER A 47 -10.53 -12.59 20.65
CA SER A 47 -11.41 -12.84 19.52
C SER A 47 -12.03 -11.54 18.98
N THR A 48 -12.49 -10.65 19.87
CA THR A 48 -12.98 -9.33 19.47
C THR A 48 -11.88 -8.50 18.81
N ALA A 49 -10.66 -8.47 19.36
CA ALA A 49 -9.54 -7.75 18.75
C ALA A 49 -9.21 -8.24 17.33
N GLU A 50 -9.29 -9.55 17.08
CA GLU A 50 -9.15 -10.13 15.75
C GLU A 50 -10.24 -9.62 14.80
N GLY A 51 -11.49 -9.55 15.27
CA GLY A 51 -12.61 -8.91 14.56
C GLY A 51 -12.32 -7.45 14.19
N GLU A 52 -11.83 -6.64 15.13
CA GLU A 52 -11.51 -5.23 14.86
C GLU A 52 -10.35 -5.07 13.86
N THR A 53 -9.45 -6.05 13.77
CA THR A 53 -8.43 -6.07 12.69
C THR A 53 -9.10 -6.19 11.33
N GLY A 54 -10.10 -7.07 11.21
CA GLY A 54 -10.91 -7.22 9.99
C GLY A 54 -11.65 -5.93 9.63
N HIS A 55 -12.28 -5.27 10.61
CA HIS A 55 -12.96 -3.99 10.39
C HIS A 55 -11.99 -2.89 9.92
N ALA A 56 -10.85 -2.73 10.61
CA ALA A 56 -9.84 -1.74 10.26
C ALA A 56 -9.29 -1.95 8.84
N HIS A 57 -8.99 -3.20 8.46
CA HIS A 57 -8.54 -3.51 7.10
C HIS A 57 -9.63 -3.25 6.05
N GLY A 58 -10.89 -3.57 6.34
CA GLY A 58 -12.01 -3.26 5.45
C GLY A 58 -12.15 -1.75 5.20
N HIS A 59 -11.88 -0.89 6.19
CA HIS A 59 -11.84 0.56 5.97
C HIS A 59 -10.66 0.98 5.08
N LEU A 60 -9.48 0.36 5.24
CA LEU A 60 -8.31 0.63 4.39
C LEU A 60 -8.53 0.23 2.92
N GLU A 61 -9.28 -0.84 2.64
CA GLU A 61 -9.63 -1.23 1.27
C GLU A 61 -10.39 -0.12 0.52
N PHE A 62 -11.32 0.59 1.19
CA PHE A 62 -11.98 1.76 0.61
C PHE A 62 -11.03 2.96 0.49
N LEU A 63 -10.16 3.17 1.49
CA LEU A 63 -9.21 4.28 1.51
C LEU A 63 -8.07 4.12 0.49
N GLU A 64 -7.80 2.91 -0.03
CA GLU A 64 -6.81 2.69 -1.09
C GLU A 64 -7.03 3.61 -2.30
N ALA A 65 -8.30 3.91 -2.62
CA ALA A 65 -8.67 4.81 -3.71
C ALA A 65 -8.25 6.28 -3.50
N VAL A 66 -7.92 6.68 -2.26
CA VAL A 66 -7.59 8.07 -1.90
C VAL A 66 -6.23 8.25 -1.24
N GLY A 67 -5.67 7.19 -0.67
CA GLY A 67 -4.35 7.15 -0.04
C GLY A 67 -4.39 6.76 1.44
N ASP A 68 -3.20 6.54 1.98
CA ASP A 68 -2.93 6.20 3.37
C ASP A 68 -3.49 7.28 4.30
N PRO A 69 -4.32 6.91 5.30
CA PRO A 69 -4.94 7.89 6.19
C PRO A 69 -3.94 8.72 6.99
N ALA A 70 -2.74 8.21 7.28
CA ALA A 70 -1.72 8.90 8.05
C ALA A 70 -0.89 9.88 7.19
N THR A 71 -0.47 9.46 6.00
CA THR A 71 0.48 10.23 5.15
C THR A 71 -0.15 10.87 3.91
N GLY A 72 -1.32 10.40 3.49
CA GLY A 72 -1.95 10.76 2.22
C GLY A 72 -1.25 10.20 0.97
N LEU A 73 -0.18 9.40 1.13
CA LEU A 73 0.50 8.73 0.02
C LEU A 73 -0.30 7.52 -0.47
N PRO A 74 -0.11 7.05 -1.71
CA PRO A 74 -0.87 5.91 -2.21
C PRO A 74 -0.68 4.63 -1.39
N ILE A 75 -1.77 3.90 -1.16
CA ILE A 75 -1.74 2.49 -0.75
C ILE A 75 -1.76 1.64 -2.03
N GLY A 76 -1.08 0.50 -2.03
CA GLY A 76 -1.20 -0.47 -3.13
C GLY A 76 0.00 -1.41 -3.19
N SER A 77 0.82 -1.25 -4.23
CA SER A 77 2.03 -2.07 -4.40
C SER A 77 2.98 -1.97 -3.20
N SER A 78 3.78 -3.01 -2.95
CA SER A 78 4.76 -3.00 -1.87
C SER A 78 5.69 -1.79 -1.93
N ARG A 79 6.02 -1.30 -3.14
CA ARG A 79 6.80 -0.07 -3.32
C ARG A 79 6.06 1.17 -2.81
N GLN A 80 4.78 1.33 -3.13
CA GLN A 80 3.96 2.44 -2.63
C GLN A 80 3.83 2.37 -1.11
N ASN A 81 3.57 1.17 -0.56
CA ASN A 81 3.44 0.97 0.88
C ASN A 81 4.76 1.27 1.61
N LEU A 82 5.92 0.91 1.04
CA LEU A 82 7.24 1.28 1.57
C LEU A 82 7.45 2.80 1.56
N MET A 83 7.02 3.50 0.51
CA MET A 83 7.09 4.97 0.45
C MET A 83 6.21 5.62 1.52
N ALA A 84 4.98 5.11 1.71
CA ALA A 84 4.08 5.57 2.76
C ALA A 84 4.69 5.33 4.15
N ALA A 85 5.21 4.13 4.41
CA ALA A 85 5.86 3.80 5.67
C ALA A 85 7.08 4.69 5.96
N VAL A 86 7.97 4.91 4.99
CA VAL A 86 9.11 5.83 5.17
C VAL A 86 8.65 7.24 5.54
N ALA A 87 7.60 7.75 4.88
CA ALA A 87 7.08 9.09 5.16
C ALA A 87 6.48 9.20 6.56
N GLY A 88 5.68 8.23 6.97
CA GLY A 88 5.08 8.17 8.31
C GLY A 88 6.15 8.12 9.40
N GLU A 89 7.02 7.10 9.34
CA GLU A 89 8.10 6.90 10.31
C GLU A 89 9.02 8.13 10.38
N THR A 90 9.30 8.78 9.23
CA THR A 90 10.10 10.01 9.19
C THR A 90 9.44 11.16 9.90
N HIS A 91 8.15 11.39 9.68
CA HIS A 91 7.40 12.40 10.41
C HIS A 91 7.43 12.14 11.92
N GLU A 92 7.27 10.87 12.32
CA GLU A 92 7.26 10.48 13.72
C GLU A 92 8.58 10.81 14.44
N TYR A 93 9.74 10.42 13.87
CA TYR A 93 11.03 10.67 14.54
C TYR A 93 11.60 12.07 14.37
N THR A 94 11.16 12.83 13.36
CA THR A 94 11.70 14.18 13.09
C THR A 94 10.86 15.30 13.71
N ASP A 95 9.56 15.08 13.89
CA ASP A 95 8.61 16.14 14.27
C ASP A 95 7.73 15.68 15.45
N MET A 96 6.90 14.65 15.24
CA MET A 96 5.85 14.27 16.19
C MET A 96 6.40 13.92 17.58
N TYR A 97 7.26 12.90 17.70
CA TYR A 97 7.78 12.47 18.99
C TYR A 97 8.71 13.51 19.64
N PRO A 98 9.62 14.20 18.92
CA PRO A 98 10.38 15.31 19.51
C PRO A 98 9.49 16.43 20.06
N GLY A 99 8.42 16.80 19.34
CA GLY A 99 7.45 17.80 19.80
C GLY A 99 6.70 17.34 21.05
N MET A 100 6.23 16.09 21.06
CA MET A 100 5.55 15.48 22.22
C MET A 100 6.46 15.37 23.44
N ALA A 101 7.73 14.97 23.26
CA ALA A 101 8.72 14.89 24.33
C ALA A 101 8.95 16.27 24.96
N LYS A 102 9.12 17.31 24.12
CA LYS A 102 9.27 18.68 24.60
C LYS A 102 8.05 19.13 25.41
N GLN A 103 6.84 18.90 24.90
CA GLN A 103 5.62 19.26 25.61
C GLN A 103 5.51 18.53 26.95
N ALA A 104 5.82 17.22 26.99
CA ALA A 104 5.82 16.44 28.22
C ALA A 104 6.83 16.98 29.26
N ARG A 105 8.03 17.41 28.84
CA ARG A 105 8.98 18.11 29.73
C ARG A 105 8.42 19.43 30.26
N ASP A 106 7.84 20.24 29.38
CA ASP A 106 7.27 21.55 29.75
C ASP A 106 6.14 21.41 30.78
N GLU A 107 5.38 20.30 30.73
CA GLU A 107 4.30 19.95 31.66
C GLU A 107 4.78 19.21 32.92
N GLY A 108 6.07 18.84 33.02
CA GLY A 108 6.66 18.15 34.16
C GLY A 108 6.52 16.62 34.15
N PHE A 109 6.20 16.02 33.00
CA PHE A 109 6.10 14.56 32.80
C PHE A 109 7.40 13.98 32.24
N ASP A 110 8.47 14.03 33.04
CA ASP A 110 9.82 13.63 32.61
C ASP A 110 9.91 12.19 32.09
N GLU A 111 9.27 11.23 32.77
CA GLU A 111 9.27 9.83 32.35
C GLU A 111 8.57 9.62 31.00
N VAL A 112 7.50 10.38 30.73
CA VAL A 112 6.77 10.34 29.47
C VAL A 112 7.60 10.98 28.35
N ALA A 113 8.31 12.06 28.65
CA ALA A 113 9.24 12.67 27.71
C ALA A 113 10.36 11.70 27.32
N ASP A 114 11.00 11.05 28.29
CA ASP A 114 12.05 10.05 28.04
C ASP A 114 11.52 8.87 27.21
N TRP A 115 10.26 8.50 27.42
CA TRP A 115 9.58 7.50 26.61
C TRP A 115 9.40 7.95 25.16
N PHE A 116 8.89 9.16 24.93
CA PHE A 116 8.76 9.71 23.56
C PHE A 116 10.11 9.84 22.85
N GLU A 117 11.17 10.24 23.54
CA GLU A 117 12.53 10.28 22.98
C GLU A 117 13.05 8.88 22.60
N THR A 118 12.66 7.87 23.36
CA THR A 118 12.98 6.47 23.06
C THR A 118 12.24 5.99 21.81
N LEU A 119 10.96 6.34 21.67
CA LEU A 119 10.17 6.05 20.47
C LEU A 119 10.76 6.72 19.24
N ALA A 120 11.15 8.00 19.31
CA ALA A 120 11.81 8.68 18.20
C ALA A 120 13.07 7.94 17.70
N LYS A 121 13.83 7.31 18.59
CA LYS A 121 15.00 6.48 18.19
C LYS A 121 14.57 5.19 17.49
N ALA A 122 13.48 4.56 17.94
CA ALA A 122 12.92 3.38 17.31
C ALA A 122 12.39 3.69 15.90
N GLU A 123 11.60 4.74 15.75
CA GLU A 123 11.00 5.12 14.45
C GLU A 123 12.06 5.55 13.44
N ARG A 124 13.17 6.16 13.90
CA ARG A 124 14.35 6.38 13.04
C ARG A 124 14.93 5.07 12.51
N SER A 125 14.95 4.01 13.33
CA SER A 125 15.40 2.68 12.90
C SER A 125 14.44 2.07 11.87
N HIS A 126 13.12 2.20 12.09
CA HIS A 126 12.10 1.74 11.15
C HIS A 126 12.20 2.46 9.80
N ALA A 127 12.24 3.80 9.79
CA ALA A 127 12.44 4.60 8.59
C ALA A 127 13.67 4.14 7.79
N ASN A 128 14.81 3.93 8.47
CA ASN A 128 16.03 3.45 7.84
C ASN A 128 15.90 2.05 7.24
N ARG A 129 15.16 1.14 7.89
CA ARG A 129 14.92 -0.23 7.40
C ARG A 129 14.01 -0.23 6.16
N TYR A 130 12.93 0.54 6.18
CA TYR A 130 12.04 0.67 5.03
C TYR A 130 12.72 1.39 3.86
N GLN A 131 13.52 2.42 4.12
CA GLN A 131 14.29 3.11 3.08
C GLN A 131 15.28 2.15 2.39
N LYS A 132 16.01 1.34 3.16
CA LYS A 132 16.92 0.32 2.58
C LYS A 132 16.18 -0.69 1.71
N ALA A 133 14.98 -1.14 2.13
CA ALA A 133 14.16 -2.04 1.33
C ALA A 133 13.68 -1.36 0.03
N LEU A 134 13.29 -0.09 0.10
CA LEU A 134 12.87 0.70 -1.07
C LEU A 134 14.02 0.95 -2.06
N ASP A 135 15.23 1.22 -1.56
CA ASP A 135 16.43 1.41 -2.38
C ASP A 135 16.82 0.10 -3.10
N ALA A 136 16.77 -1.03 -2.39
CA ALA A 136 17.06 -2.35 -2.96
C ALA A 136 16.10 -2.69 -4.11
N TRP A 137 14.80 -2.37 -3.95
CA TRP A 137 13.81 -2.54 -5.01
C TRP A 137 14.17 -1.77 -6.29
N SER A 138 14.70 -0.56 -6.14
CA SER A 138 15.10 0.30 -7.26
C SER A 138 16.30 -0.27 -8.03
N ILE A 139 17.22 -0.93 -7.32
CA ILE A 139 18.37 -1.61 -7.91
C ILE A 139 17.94 -2.87 -8.66
N GLU A 140 17.06 -3.69 -8.07
CA GLU A 140 16.58 -4.93 -8.68
C GLU A 140 15.80 -4.66 -9.99
N GLN A 141 14.93 -3.65 -10.00
CA GLN A 141 14.21 -3.24 -11.21
C GLN A 141 15.15 -2.73 -12.31
N THR A 142 16.21 -2.02 -11.93
CA THR A 142 17.25 -1.57 -12.88
C THR A 142 18.01 -2.76 -13.46
N ALA A 143 18.31 -3.79 -12.66
CA ALA A 143 18.99 -4.99 -13.12
C ALA A 143 18.11 -5.82 -14.08
N VAL A 144 16.82 -5.99 -13.78
CA VAL A 144 15.84 -6.66 -14.65
C VAL A 144 15.66 -5.89 -15.96
N ALA A 145 15.50 -4.57 -15.92
CA ALA A 145 15.39 -3.76 -17.13
C ALA A 145 16.63 -3.89 -18.03
N ARG A 146 17.82 -3.93 -17.44
CA ARG A 146 19.08 -4.17 -18.17
C ARG A 146 19.17 -5.57 -18.77
N SER A 147 18.74 -6.61 -18.06
CA SER A 147 18.79 -7.98 -18.58
C SER A 147 17.82 -8.18 -19.74
N VAL A 148 16.61 -7.61 -19.65
CA VAL A 148 15.63 -7.61 -20.76
C VAL A 148 16.16 -6.83 -21.97
N ALA A 149 16.74 -5.64 -21.76
CA ALA A 149 17.36 -4.87 -22.83
C ALA A 149 18.55 -5.59 -23.49
N ALA A 150 19.37 -6.28 -22.68
CA ALA A 150 20.47 -7.10 -23.18
C ALA A 150 19.95 -8.29 -24.02
N ALA A 151 18.93 -9.01 -23.54
CA ALA A 151 18.30 -10.11 -24.28
C ALA A 151 17.71 -9.64 -25.63
N ALA A 152 16.98 -8.53 -25.63
CA ALA A 152 16.42 -7.93 -26.85
C ALA A 152 17.52 -7.46 -27.84
N SER A 153 18.70 -7.07 -27.32
CA SER A 153 19.85 -6.69 -28.17
C SER A 153 20.52 -7.90 -28.82
N VAL A 154 20.57 -9.04 -28.12
CA VAL A 154 21.08 -10.31 -28.68
C VAL A 154 20.16 -10.81 -29.81
N GLU A 155 18.84 -10.80 -29.62
CA GLU A 155 17.88 -11.18 -30.69
C GLU A 155 17.98 -10.31 -31.93
N ARG A 156 18.17 -8.98 -31.78
CA ARG A 156 18.37 -8.08 -32.93
C ARG A 156 19.67 -8.35 -33.69
N SER A 157 20.71 -8.86 -33.02
CA SER A 157 21.98 -9.23 -33.66
C SER A 157 21.93 -10.57 -34.41
N ALA A 158 20.94 -11.41 -34.11
CA ALA A 158 20.77 -12.75 -34.68
C ALA A 158 19.94 -12.76 -35.98
N VAL A 159 19.48 -11.61 -36.48
CA VAL A 159 18.84 -11.51 -37.80
C VAL A 159 19.94 -11.52 -38.89
N PRO A 160 20.07 -12.59 -39.69
CA PRO A 160 21.09 -12.64 -40.74
C PRO A 160 20.84 -11.56 -41.80
N ARG A 161 21.86 -10.76 -42.09
CA ARG A 161 21.88 -9.86 -43.26
C ARG A 161 22.04 -10.66 -44.55
N SER A 162 20.95 -11.25 -45.03
CA SER A 162 20.71 -11.50 -46.47
C SER A 162 19.48 -12.38 -46.66
N ALA A 163 18.34 -11.76 -46.94
CA ALA A 163 17.34 -12.37 -47.80
C ALA A 163 17.15 -11.41 -49.00
N PRO A 164 17.37 -11.87 -50.25
CA PRO A 164 17.17 -11.03 -51.41
C PRO A 164 15.67 -10.73 -51.56
N VAL A 165 15.34 -9.45 -51.72
CA VAL A 165 14.00 -9.01 -52.13
C VAL A 165 13.74 -9.56 -53.53
N CYS A 166 12.91 -10.58 -53.64
CA CYS A 166 12.33 -11.00 -54.90
C CYS A 166 11.00 -10.26 -55.09
N MET A 167 11.00 -9.25 -55.94
CA MET A 167 9.78 -8.72 -56.57
C MET A 167 9.47 -9.61 -57.79
N PRO A 168 8.19 -9.89 -58.09
CA PRO A 168 7.70 -9.34 -59.35
C PRO A 168 6.25 -8.85 -59.33
N CYS A 169 5.98 -8.05 -60.37
CA CYS A 169 4.74 -7.42 -60.78
C CYS A 169 3.45 -8.27 -60.73
N ALA A 170 2.38 -7.60 -60.28
CA ALA A 170 1.04 -7.49 -60.84
C ALA A 170 0.46 -8.59 -61.75
N ARG A 171 -0.76 -9.06 -61.43
CA ARG A 171 -1.92 -8.96 -62.33
C ARG A 171 -3.27 -9.09 -61.60
N GLU A 172 -4.21 -8.35 -62.16
CA GLU A 172 -5.64 -8.14 -61.87
C GLU A 172 -6.43 -9.49 -61.95
N SER A 173 -7.66 -9.70 -61.49
CA SER A 173 -8.87 -8.86 -61.46
C SER A 173 -10.05 -9.67 -60.79
N PRO A 174 -11.35 -9.32 -60.89
CA PRO A 174 -12.22 -8.94 -59.77
C PRO A 174 -13.35 -9.94 -59.45
N PHE A 175 -13.99 -9.85 -58.28
CA PHE A 175 -15.44 -10.10 -58.10
C PHE A 175 -15.90 -9.56 -56.73
N LEU A 176 -16.80 -8.58 -56.75
CA LEU A 176 -17.65 -8.09 -55.64
C LEU A 176 -19.07 -8.70 -55.83
N PRO A 177 -20.10 -8.38 -55.02
CA PRO A 177 -20.29 -8.62 -53.57
C PRO A 177 -21.72 -9.18 -53.28
N ALA A 178 -22.05 -9.50 -52.02
CA ALA A 178 -23.40 -9.58 -51.40
C ALA A 178 -23.29 -10.50 -50.14
N GLN A 179 -23.96 -10.34 -49.01
CA GLN A 179 -25.09 -9.50 -48.62
C GLN A 179 -25.21 -9.49 -47.08
N GLU A 180 -25.79 -8.41 -46.58
CA GLU A 180 -26.61 -8.23 -45.37
C GLU A 180 -26.78 -9.39 -44.36
N ALA A 181 -26.60 -9.08 -43.07
CA ALA A 181 -27.65 -9.30 -42.06
C ALA A 181 -27.42 -8.41 -40.83
N LEU A 182 -28.34 -7.45 -40.66
CA LEU A 182 -28.56 -6.65 -39.46
C LEU A 182 -29.44 -7.41 -38.45
N GLY A 183 -28.98 -7.43 -37.19
CA GLY A 183 -29.81 -7.29 -35.97
C GLY A 183 -30.47 -8.53 -35.34
N PRO A 184 -31.07 -8.40 -34.13
CA PRO A 184 -31.03 -7.28 -33.18
C PRO A 184 -30.58 -7.66 -31.75
N GLN A 185 -30.32 -6.62 -30.93
CA GLN A 185 -30.33 -6.69 -29.48
C GLN A 185 -31.77 -6.82 -28.95
N GLU A 186 -31.98 -7.61 -27.89
CA GLU A 186 -32.94 -7.32 -26.82
C GLU A 186 -32.39 -7.80 -25.45
N ASN A 187 -32.87 -7.12 -24.41
CA ASN A 187 -32.36 -6.97 -23.05
C ASN A 187 -32.94 -8.02 -22.06
N PRO A 188 -32.58 -8.01 -20.76
CA PRO A 188 -32.69 -9.15 -19.85
C PRO A 188 -34.08 -9.30 -19.20
N GLY A 189 -34.34 -10.51 -18.71
CA GLY A 189 -35.29 -10.80 -17.63
C GLY A 189 -34.54 -11.14 -16.34
#